data_AF-A0A5R9AHR8-F1
#
_entry.id   AF-A0A5R9AHR8-F1
#
_cell.length_a   1.000
_cell.length_b   1.000
_cell.length_c   1.000
_cell.angle_alpha   90.00
_cell.angle_beta   90.00
_cell.angle_gamma   90.00
#
_symmetry.space_group_name_H-M   'P 1'
#
loop_
_entity.id
_entity.type
_entity.pdbx_description
1 polymer ?
#
loop_
_entity_poly.entity_id
_entity_poly.type
_entity_poly.pdbx_seq_one_letter_code
_entity_poly.pdbx_strand_id
1 'polypeptide(L)'
;MTNSPITLDAQSAVRYLGQTVLIEMVFDEEPDPIWRWVRVVGVVLPAEGLRGGPHFLTLKPGAEKAFADEAFWENIRTIRVMRYRDRHGSGNVLGRVTHPNDSRSRAALPDRRNSLTVPSNGSTGGANP
;
A
#
# COMPACT_ATOMS: atom_id res chain seq x y z
N MET A 1 -26.61 4.85 -3.73
CA MET A 1 -25.90 3.91 -2.82
C MET A 1 -25.96 4.51 -1.43
N THR A 2 -26.75 3.92 -0.52
CA THR A 2 -26.81 4.36 0.88
C THR A 2 -25.53 3.91 1.58
N ASN A 3 -24.56 4.82 1.67
CA ASN A 3 -23.32 4.53 2.36
C ASN A 3 -23.43 5.13 3.75
N SER A 4 -23.85 4.31 4.71
CA SER A 4 -23.97 4.73 6.09
C SER A 4 -22.57 5.08 6.63
N PRO A 5 -22.39 6.23 7.27
CA PRO A 5 -21.12 6.60 7.90
C PRO A 5 -20.74 5.53 8.93
N ILE A 6 -19.44 5.33 9.11
CA ILE A 6 -18.95 4.38 10.12
C ILE A 6 -19.44 4.83 11.51
N THR A 7 -19.97 3.90 12.29
CA THR A 7 -20.28 4.17 13.69
C THR A 7 -19.00 4.03 14.50
N LEU A 8 -18.43 5.17 14.89
CA LEU A 8 -17.29 5.26 15.81
C LEU A 8 -17.79 5.56 17.22
N ASP A 9 -17.21 4.87 18.19
CA ASP A 9 -17.34 5.15 19.62
C ASP A 9 -15.96 5.35 20.24
N ALA A 10 -15.92 5.75 21.52
CA ALA A 10 -14.66 5.97 22.21
C ALA A 10 -13.75 4.73 22.22
N GLN A 11 -14.33 3.54 22.41
CA GLN A 11 -13.57 2.30 22.55
C GLN A 11 -12.93 1.87 21.21
N SER A 12 -13.67 1.98 20.12
CA SER A 12 -13.21 1.67 18.77
C SER A 12 -12.23 2.74 18.26
N ALA A 13 -12.47 4.02 18.55
CA ALA A 13 -11.59 5.12 18.17
C ALA A 13 -10.18 4.99 18.77
N VAL A 14 -10.08 4.64 20.06
CA VAL A 14 -8.80 4.47 20.76
C VAL A 14 -7.91 3.39 20.11
N ARG A 15 -8.49 2.39 19.44
CA ARG A 15 -7.73 1.34 18.73
C ARG A 15 -6.93 1.87 17.53
N TYR A 16 -7.28 3.04 17.01
CA TYR A 16 -6.55 3.69 15.92
C TYR A 16 -5.38 4.55 16.40
N LEU A 17 -5.24 4.83 17.71
CA LEU A 17 -4.15 5.64 18.22
C LEU A 17 -2.78 5.06 17.83
N GLY A 18 -1.93 5.93 17.30
CA GLY A 18 -0.58 5.60 16.83
C GLY A 18 -0.53 4.90 15.47
N GLN A 19 -1.68 4.49 14.92
CA GLN A 19 -1.77 3.80 13.63
C GLN A 19 -1.73 4.78 12.47
N THR A 20 -1.12 4.34 11.37
CA THR A 20 -1.29 4.99 10.07
C THR A 20 -2.53 4.40 9.41
N VAL A 21 -3.44 5.27 8.98
CA VAL A 21 -4.75 4.91 8.45
C VAL A 21 -4.99 5.60 7.11
N LEU A 22 -5.85 4.99 6.31
CA LEU A 22 -6.48 5.63 5.16
C LEU A 22 -7.93 5.94 5.54
N ILE A 23 -8.29 7.22 5.44
CA ILE A 23 -9.62 7.75 5.79
C ILE A 23 -10.28 8.26 4.51
N GLU A 24 -11.52 7.84 4.28
CA GLU A 24 -12.42 8.43 3.29
C GLU A 24 -13.30 9.45 4.00
N MET A 25 -13.27 10.70 3.55
CA MET A 25 -14.04 11.79 4.11
C MET A 25 -15.06 12.32 3.10
N VAL A 26 -16.25 12.67 3.56
CA VAL A 26 -17.32 13.29 2.78
C VAL A 26 -17.68 14.61 3.45
N PHE A 27 -17.86 15.65 2.66
CA PHE A 27 -18.25 16.99 3.10
C PHE A 27 -19.42 17.45 2.25
N ASP A 28 -20.34 18.23 2.82
CA ASP A 28 -21.53 18.70 2.09
C ASP A 28 -21.16 19.65 0.94
N GLU A 29 -20.04 20.37 1.08
CA GLU A 29 -19.55 21.33 0.08
C GLU A 29 -18.75 20.67 -1.05
N GLU A 30 -18.31 19.42 -0.89
CA GLU A 30 -17.45 18.72 -1.84
C GLU A 30 -18.22 17.54 -2.48
N PRO A 31 -18.44 17.54 -3.81
CA PRO A 31 -19.15 16.45 -4.48
C PRO A 31 -18.44 15.09 -4.37
N ASP A 32 -17.11 15.09 -4.34
CA ASP A 32 -16.30 13.86 -4.35
C ASP A 32 -15.66 13.56 -2.98
N PRO A 33 -15.68 12.30 -2.52
CA PRO A 33 -15.00 11.94 -1.27
C PRO A 33 -13.49 12.22 -1.30
N ILE A 34 -12.99 12.83 -0.23
CA ILE A 34 -11.57 13.12 -0.05
C ILE A 34 -10.91 11.98 0.70
N TRP A 35 -9.83 11.42 0.12
CA TRP A 35 -9.03 10.39 0.75
C TRP A 35 -7.80 10.96 1.45
N ARG A 36 -7.61 10.65 2.73
CA ARG A 36 -6.47 11.09 3.55
C ARG A 36 -5.69 9.91 4.10
N TRP A 37 -4.40 9.86 3.79
CA TRP A 37 -3.44 8.96 4.40
C TRP A 37 -2.74 9.67 5.56
N VAL A 38 -3.04 9.28 6.79
CA VAL A 38 -2.64 10.02 8.00
C VAL A 38 -2.29 9.09 9.15
N ARG A 39 -1.47 9.58 10.08
CA ARG A 39 -1.23 8.93 11.37
C ARG A 39 -2.17 9.52 12.42
N VAL A 40 -2.93 8.67 13.11
CA VAL A 40 -3.76 9.10 14.23
C VAL A 40 -2.89 9.28 15.47
N VAL A 41 -2.91 10.47 16.06
CA VAL A 41 -2.08 10.83 17.23
C VAL A 41 -2.92 11.18 18.45
N GLY A 42 -4.21 11.42 18.29
CA GLY A 42 -5.12 11.72 19.38
C GLY A 42 -6.56 11.40 19.03
N VAL A 43 -7.38 11.26 20.07
CA VAL A 43 -8.83 11.13 19.99
C VAL A 43 -9.42 12.20 20.89
N VAL A 44 -10.35 12.98 20.36
CA VAL A 44 -11.07 13.99 21.11
C VAL A 44 -12.52 13.53 21.22
N LEU A 45 -12.98 13.38 22.46
CA LEU A 45 -14.35 13.00 22.79
C LEU A 45 -15.18 14.24 23.16
N PRO A 46 -16.51 14.18 23.05
CA PRO A 46 -17.37 15.29 23.43
C PRO A 46 -17.19 15.59 24.92
N ALA A 47 -17.00 16.86 25.25
CA ALA A 47 -16.87 17.34 26.62
C ALA A 47 -17.49 18.74 26.72
N GLU A 48 -17.94 19.10 27.92
CA GLU A 48 -18.46 20.44 28.17
C GLU A 48 -17.41 21.50 27.83
N GLY A 49 -17.82 22.54 27.09
CA GLY A 49 -16.94 23.61 26.63
C GLY A 49 -16.13 23.31 25.36
N LEU A 50 -16.13 22.07 24.86
CA LEU A 50 -15.53 21.74 23.56
C LEU A 50 -16.48 22.10 22.42
N ARG A 51 -16.00 22.89 21.46
CA ARG A 51 -16.74 23.18 20.22
C ARG A 51 -16.51 22.07 19.21
N GLY A 52 -17.59 21.64 18.56
CA GLY A 52 -17.55 20.61 17.51
C GLY A 52 -17.82 19.19 18.03
N GLY A 53 -17.86 18.24 17.10
CA GLY A 53 -18.10 16.83 17.39
C GLY A 53 -16.82 16.06 17.78
N PRO A 54 -16.98 14.77 18.12
CA PRO A 54 -15.83 13.90 18.34
C PRO A 54 -15.00 13.74 17.07
N HIS A 55 -13.68 13.70 17.22
CA HIS A 55 -12.75 13.70 16.09
C HIS A 55 -11.40 13.05 16.42
N PHE A 56 -10.66 12.71 15.37
CA PHE A 56 -9.25 12.34 15.49
C PHE A 56 -8.36 13.57 15.34
N LEU A 57 -7.23 13.57 16.07
CA LEU A 57 -6.08 14.40 15.76
C LEU A 57 -5.14 13.59 14.88
N THR A 58 -4.77 14.15 13.73
CA THR A 58 -4.05 13.42 12.68
C THR A 58 -2.83 14.18 12.20
N LEU A 59 -1.78 13.46 11.81
CA LEU A 59 -0.60 14.02 11.17
C LEU A 59 -0.41 13.42 9.79
N LYS A 60 0.01 14.25 8.83
CA LYS A 60 0.51 13.74 7.55
C LYS A 60 1.79 12.94 7.79
N PRO A 61 1.92 11.72 7.25
CA PRO A 61 3.12 10.93 7.42
C PRO A 61 4.35 11.67 6.86
N GLY A 62 5.45 11.66 7.60
CA GLY A 62 6.66 12.40 7.25
C GLY A 62 6.67 13.88 7.67
N ALA A 63 5.60 14.40 8.26
CA ALA A 63 5.57 15.76 8.79
C ALA A 63 6.04 15.78 10.26
N GLU A 64 7.36 15.91 10.48
CA GLU A 64 7.97 15.79 11.81
C GLU A 64 7.65 16.92 12.79
N LYS A 65 7.14 18.07 12.30
CA LYS A 65 6.81 19.27 13.12
C LYS A 65 5.52 19.97 12.68
N ALA A 66 4.49 19.20 12.33
CA ALA A 66 3.20 19.77 11.97
C ALA A 66 2.25 19.87 13.17
N PHE A 67 1.37 20.87 13.13
CA PHE A 67 0.16 20.85 13.95
C PHE A 67 -0.74 19.71 13.48
N ALA A 68 -1.47 19.11 14.41
CA ALA A 68 -2.42 18.06 14.08
C ALA A 68 -3.63 18.64 13.35
N ASP A 69 -4.03 17.97 12.27
CA ASP A 69 -5.28 18.24 11.57
C ASP A 69 -6.42 17.49 12.26
N GLU A 70 -7.58 18.15 12.37
CA GLU A 70 -8.81 17.56 12.90
C GLU A 70 -9.52 16.73 11.82
N ALA A 71 -9.94 15.52 12.18
CA ALA A 71 -10.77 14.66 11.34
C ALA A 71 -12.04 14.25 12.09
N PHE A 72 -13.12 15.03 11.89
CA PHE A 72 -14.42 14.82 12.54
C PHE A 72 -15.10 13.53 12.11
N TRP A 73 -15.60 12.77 13.08
CA TRP A 73 -16.19 11.45 12.81
C TRP A 73 -17.42 11.51 11.92
N GLU A 74 -18.20 12.58 12.00
CA GLU A 74 -19.37 12.81 11.14
C GLU A 74 -19.03 12.84 9.65
N ASN A 75 -17.82 13.30 9.32
CA ASN A 75 -17.33 13.38 7.95
C ASN A 75 -16.60 12.10 7.51
N ILE A 76 -16.34 11.14 8.41
CA ILE A 76 -15.61 9.91 8.08
C ILE A 76 -16.60 8.87 7.56
N ARG A 77 -16.45 8.48 6.30
CA ARG A 77 -17.21 7.37 5.74
C ARG A 77 -16.55 6.03 6.03
N THR A 78 -15.25 5.92 5.78
CA THR A 78 -14.49 4.70 6.03
C THR A 78 -13.12 5.00 6.62
N ILE A 79 -12.62 4.10 7.48
CA ILE A 79 -11.28 4.18 8.06
C ILE A 79 -10.64 2.78 8.07
N ARG A 80 -9.42 2.69 7.54
CA ARG A 80 -8.68 1.42 7.43
C ARG A 80 -7.26 1.59 7.92
N VAL A 81 -6.81 0.72 8.83
CA VAL A 81 -5.41 0.67 9.24
C VAL A 81 -4.55 0.22 8.06
N MET A 82 -3.59 1.06 7.68
CA MET A 82 -2.59 0.72 6.70
C MET A 82 -1.51 -0.11 7.39
N ARG A 83 -1.54 -1.42 7.16
CA ARG A 83 -0.41 -2.27 7.54
C ARG A 83 0.77 -1.93 6.65
N TYR A 84 1.93 -1.68 7.26
CA TYR A 84 3.17 -1.70 6.51
C TYR A 84 3.25 -3.08 5.88
N ARG A 85 3.13 -3.19 4.54
CA ARG A 85 3.59 -4.39 3.87
C ARG A 85 5.08 -4.42 4.10
N ASP A 86 5.49 -5.29 5.01
CA ASP A 86 6.78 -5.93 4.94
C ASP A 86 7.04 -6.25 3.48
N ARG A 87 7.95 -5.49 2.87
CA ARG A 87 8.35 -5.65 1.46
C ARG A 87 9.01 -7.03 1.22
N HIS A 88 9.17 -7.81 2.29
CA HIS A 88 9.62 -9.20 2.35
C HIS A 88 8.47 -10.23 2.46
N GLY A 89 7.25 -9.80 2.73
CA GLY A 89 6.05 -10.62 2.63
C GLY A 89 5.77 -10.88 1.15
N SER A 90 6.23 -12.03 0.69
CA SER A 90 6.21 -12.49 -0.70
C SER A 90 4.85 -12.28 -1.38
N GLY A 91 4.72 -11.15 -2.08
CA GLY A 91 3.84 -11.01 -3.22
C GLY A 91 4.35 -11.87 -4.39
N ASN A 92 4.52 -13.17 -4.17
CA ASN A 92 4.82 -14.15 -5.21
C ASN A 92 3.57 -14.40 -6.04
N VAL A 93 3.07 -13.36 -6.71
CA VAL A 93 2.08 -13.52 -7.78
C VAL A 93 2.75 -14.08 -9.03
N LEU A 94 4.06 -13.82 -9.21
CA LEU A 94 4.86 -14.46 -10.28
C LEU A 94 5.28 -15.90 -9.99
N GLY A 95 5.24 -16.37 -8.73
CA GLY A 95 5.67 -17.73 -8.37
C GLY A 95 4.62 -18.82 -8.60
N ARG A 96 3.37 -18.45 -8.92
CA ARG A 96 2.25 -19.39 -9.11
C ARG A 96 1.71 -19.43 -10.54
N VAL A 97 2.30 -18.66 -11.46
CA VAL A 97 2.09 -18.94 -12.89
C VAL A 97 2.92 -20.16 -13.20
N THR A 98 2.30 -21.34 -13.17
CA THR A 98 2.83 -22.48 -13.92
C THR A 98 3.04 -21.98 -15.33
N HIS A 99 4.31 -21.86 -15.73
CA HIS A 99 4.68 -21.70 -17.13
C HIS A 99 3.86 -22.72 -17.92
N PRO A 100 2.97 -22.31 -18.85
CA PRO A 100 2.46 -23.25 -19.82
C PRO A 100 3.69 -23.85 -20.48
N ASN A 101 3.83 -25.15 -20.38
CA ASN A 101 4.83 -25.91 -21.10
C ASN A 101 4.39 -25.86 -22.57
N ASP A 102 4.58 -24.71 -23.22
CA ASP A 102 4.28 -24.54 -24.64
C ASP A 102 5.33 -25.30 -25.42
N SER A 103 4.96 -26.56 -25.65
CA SER A 103 5.42 -27.37 -26.74
C SER A 103 5.40 -26.54 -28.02
N ARG A 104 6.58 -26.32 -28.58
CA ARG A 104 6.84 -25.91 -29.97
C ARG A 104 6.48 -24.45 -30.34
N SER A 105 7.34 -23.52 -29.93
CA SER A 105 7.66 -22.36 -30.79
C SER A 105 8.88 -22.68 -31.64
N ARG A 106 8.62 -23.29 -32.80
CA ARG A 106 9.59 -23.55 -33.86
C ARG A 106 9.83 -22.24 -34.62
N ALA A 107 10.60 -21.32 -34.04
CA ALA A 107 11.16 -20.22 -34.80
C ALA A 107 12.27 -20.80 -35.68
N ALA A 108 12.02 -20.85 -37.00
CA ALA A 108 12.99 -21.28 -37.98
C ALA A 108 14.20 -20.34 -37.94
N LEU A 109 15.35 -20.87 -37.51
CA LEU A 109 16.64 -20.21 -37.72
C LEU A 109 16.90 -20.18 -39.24
N PRO A 110 17.15 -19.00 -39.85
CA PRO A 110 17.56 -18.97 -41.24
C PRO A 110 18.96 -19.59 -41.40
N ASP A 111 19.12 -20.12 -42.59
CA ASP A 111 20.05 -21.12 -43.05
C ASP A 111 21.53 -20.74 -42.92
N ARG A 112 22.34 -21.76 -42.68
CA ARG A 112 23.79 -21.75 -42.49
C ARG A 112 24.46 -21.59 -43.85
N ARG A 113 25.25 -20.53 -44.11
CA ARG A 113 26.23 -20.52 -45.21
C ARG A 113 27.55 -19.80 -44.86
N ASN A 114 28.61 -20.62 -44.85
CA ASN A 114 30.03 -20.33 -45.10
C ASN A 114 30.75 -19.47 -44.03
N SER A 115 31.82 -19.90 -43.36
CA SER A 115 33.05 -20.49 -43.93
C SER A 115 33.91 -21.27 -42.92
N LEU A 116 34.82 -22.06 -43.51
CA LEU A 116 35.74 -23.05 -42.97
C LEU A 116 36.82 -22.48 -42.02
N THR A 117 36.77 -22.78 -40.72
CA THR A 117 37.93 -23.17 -39.87
C THR A 117 37.43 -23.62 -38.49
N VAL A 118 37.73 -24.85 -38.10
CA VAL A 118 37.64 -25.49 -36.76
C VAL A 118 38.86 -26.44 -36.73
N PRO A 119 39.56 -26.81 -35.62
CA PRO A 119 39.30 -26.71 -34.16
C PRO A 119 40.54 -26.13 -33.39
N SER A 120 40.74 -26.10 -32.06
CA SER A 120 40.63 -27.18 -31.05
C SER A 120 40.96 -26.69 -29.62
N ASN A 121 40.28 -27.30 -28.64
CA ASN A 121 40.73 -27.82 -27.32
C ASN A 121 41.62 -27.02 -26.34
N GLY A 122 41.19 -27.07 -25.07
CA GLY A 122 41.97 -26.93 -23.83
C GLY A 122 41.10 -26.25 -22.75
N SER A 123 40.37 -26.91 -21.85
CA SER A 123 40.75 -27.83 -20.77
C SER A 123 41.89 -27.34 -19.86
N THR A 124 41.54 -26.60 -18.81
CA THR A 124 41.95 -26.73 -17.38
C THR A 124 41.35 -25.52 -16.63
N GLY A 125 40.57 -25.66 -15.56
CA GLY A 125 40.97 -26.26 -14.28
C GLY A 125 41.83 -25.24 -13.51
N GLY A 126 41.24 -24.46 -12.61
CA GLY A 126 41.98 -23.51 -11.77
C GLY A 126 41.12 -22.97 -10.63
N ALA A 127 41.34 -23.50 -9.44
CA ALA A 127 40.76 -23.07 -8.19
C ALA A 127 41.33 -21.71 -7.70
N ASN A 128 40.54 -21.05 -6.85
CA ASN A 128 40.78 -19.94 -5.90
C ASN A 128 42.25 -19.59 -5.50
N PRO A 129 42.48 -18.34 -5.06
CA PRO A 129 42.17 -17.95 -3.68
C PRO A 129 41.05 -16.90 -3.55
#